data_AF-A0A8T4ZR38-F1
#
_entry.id   AF-A0A8T4ZR38-F1
#
_cell.length_a   1.000
_cell.length_b   1.000
_cell.length_c   1.000
_cell.angle_alpha   90.00
_cell.angle_beta   90.00
_cell.angle_gamma   90.00
#
_symmetry.space_group_name_H-M   'P 1'
#
loop_
_entity.id
_entity.type
_entity.pdbx_description
1 polymer ?
#
loop_
_entity_poly.entity_id
_entity_poly.type
_entity_poly.pdbx_seq_one_letter_code
_entity_poly.pdbx_strand_id
1 'polypeptide(L)'
;SPAAPTCLIASLFAVLPSPRQVSPLNLRRLALTTLQMLDVDYDLSSTVFKQSNDSAWGQLEIALSACLPPNIVYNLTVYEIDTGQTTLYTVKKSISNAKSLGVSSDSASYLVASSNVTFSVIPEKVGESSGGGTLYILNCSDANGWWITGYTSHSLAEDLYNLLSPYFQTTIMIQNTQQLGQILNGTSIQNEQVQGAVVINTCGEAVPIPSGYYASNGVGYDTSANSYALYCYTLGRRVLQYNWTWASIVGYPLYYVANTGLFPSEQNDWGIYGMRQVGAAGLNAFLLGIDNQSYVYNSGWITDDLPGVVYLSDQARYYSNYYGVYPSPYQTATRALPSWITSTYHLTVTTYVFNQVDSYNPGAVYRHTATVNGTSGFRGSLLALGVTRTPDIRLTALGILSDFKPRLYRSEYTAVGTSRLVVLQLGQVGGA
;
A
#
# COMPACT_ATOMS: atom_id res chain seq x y z
N SER A 1 30.22 10.65 50.43
CA SER A 1 30.37 10.62 48.97
C SER A 1 29.45 9.53 48.43
N PRO A 2 28.30 9.86 47.85
CA PRO A 2 27.36 8.84 47.36
C PRO A 2 27.77 8.34 45.97
N ALA A 3 27.74 7.02 45.81
CA ALA A 3 28.10 6.31 44.59
C ALA A 3 27.06 6.53 43.48
N ALA A 4 27.53 6.78 42.27
CA ALA A 4 26.72 6.89 41.07
C ALA A 4 26.13 5.52 40.68
N PRO A 5 24.88 5.45 40.20
CA PRO A 5 24.35 4.21 39.65
C PRO A 5 24.95 3.96 38.26
N THR A 6 25.56 2.79 38.11
CA THR A 6 26.14 2.28 36.87
C THR A 6 25.03 1.78 35.96
N CYS A 7 24.95 2.30 34.73
CA CYS A 7 24.03 1.83 33.70
C CYS A 7 24.66 0.65 32.95
N LEU A 8 24.12 -0.56 33.12
CA LEU A 8 24.51 -1.75 32.36
C LEU A 8 23.72 -1.79 31.04
N ILE A 9 24.39 -1.48 29.93
CA ILE A 9 23.90 -1.80 28.58
C ILE A 9 24.23 -3.28 28.33
N ALA A 10 23.24 -4.16 28.44
CA ALA A 10 23.40 -5.57 28.10
C ALA A 10 23.07 -5.80 26.61
N SER A 11 24.10 -6.08 25.82
CA SER A 11 24.00 -6.63 24.47
C SER A 11 23.54 -8.09 24.51
N LEU A 12 22.67 -8.47 23.57
CA LEU A 12 21.97 -9.74 23.50
C LEU A 12 22.89 -10.89 23.04
N PHE A 13 23.00 -11.95 23.84
CA PHE A 13 23.27 -13.31 23.36
C PHE A 13 22.25 -14.26 23.99
N ALA A 14 21.52 -15.01 23.15
CA ALA A 14 20.63 -16.08 23.61
C ALA A 14 21.49 -17.25 24.10
N VAL A 15 21.58 -17.43 25.42
CA VAL A 15 22.20 -18.63 26.00
C VAL A 15 21.14 -19.74 26.00
N LEU A 16 21.35 -20.78 25.20
CA LEU A 16 20.53 -21.99 25.24
C LEU A 16 20.80 -22.79 26.53
N PRO A 17 19.78 -23.36 27.19
CA PRO A 17 19.97 -24.12 28.42
C PRO A 17 20.78 -25.40 28.20
N SER A 18 21.50 -25.83 29.25
CA SER A 18 22.22 -27.10 29.28
C SER A 18 21.26 -28.30 29.11
N PRO A 19 21.61 -29.33 28.32
CA PRO A 19 20.76 -30.51 28.07
C PRO A 19 20.40 -31.36 29.29
N ARG A 20 20.84 -31.00 30.51
CA ARG A 20 20.64 -31.76 31.75
C ARG A 20 19.63 -31.16 32.73
N GLN A 21 18.96 -30.05 32.38
CA GLN A 21 17.91 -29.47 33.22
C GLN A 21 16.56 -29.60 32.50
N VAL A 22 15.59 -30.28 33.15
CA VAL A 22 14.17 -30.15 32.78
C VAL A 22 13.85 -28.67 32.93
N SER A 23 13.50 -28.02 31.81
CA SER A 23 13.53 -26.57 31.62
C SER A 23 13.10 -25.80 32.88
N PRO A 24 13.96 -24.98 33.52
CA PRO A 24 13.50 -24.06 34.53
C PRO A 24 12.46 -23.14 33.90
N LEU A 25 11.40 -22.84 34.65
CA LEU A 25 10.31 -21.98 34.21
C LEU A 25 10.91 -20.61 33.86
N ASN A 26 10.83 -20.21 32.59
CA ASN A 26 11.44 -18.97 32.12
C ASN A 26 10.60 -17.78 32.63
N LEU A 27 10.95 -17.28 33.82
CA LEU A 27 10.23 -16.22 34.53
C LEU A 27 10.10 -14.95 33.69
N ARG A 28 11.10 -14.62 32.87
CA ARG A 28 11.04 -13.48 31.95
C ARG A 28 10.00 -13.66 30.84
N ARG A 29 9.94 -14.84 30.23
CA ARG A 29 8.92 -15.16 29.23
C ARG A 29 7.52 -15.20 29.84
N LEU A 30 7.39 -15.74 31.06
CA LEU A 30 6.14 -15.73 31.82
C LEU A 30 5.69 -14.29 32.12
N ALA A 31 6.59 -13.42 32.58
CA ALA A 31 6.30 -12.02 32.86
C ALA A 31 5.82 -11.28 31.61
N LEU A 32 6.51 -11.43 30.48
CA LEU A 32 6.12 -10.77 29.22
C LEU A 32 4.76 -11.26 28.71
N THR A 33 4.53 -12.58 28.69
CA THR A 33 3.26 -13.15 28.23
C THR A 33 2.09 -12.78 29.14
N THR A 34 2.32 -12.66 30.45
CA THR A 34 1.33 -12.17 31.41
C THR A 34 0.96 -10.71 31.15
N LEU A 35 1.96 -9.84 30.92
CA LEU A 35 1.70 -8.44 30.58
C LEU A 35 0.92 -8.30 29.26
N GLN A 36 1.27 -9.10 28.25
CA GLN A 36 0.55 -9.14 26.98
C GLN A 36 -0.89 -9.63 27.14
N MET A 37 -1.11 -10.68 27.95
CA MET A 37 -2.46 -11.20 28.23
C MET A 37 -3.35 -10.17 28.92
N LEU A 38 -2.82 -9.47 29.92
CA LEU A 38 -3.55 -8.43 30.65
C LEU A 38 -3.86 -7.20 29.78
N ASP A 39 -3.21 -7.07 28.62
CA ASP A 39 -3.38 -5.94 27.71
C ASP A 39 -4.14 -6.30 26.42
N VAL A 40 -4.60 -7.55 26.25
CA VAL A 40 -5.30 -8.01 25.02
C VAL A 40 -6.52 -7.14 24.70
N ASP A 41 -7.29 -6.77 25.71
CA ASP A 41 -8.47 -5.90 25.59
C ASP A 41 -8.20 -4.46 26.09
N TYR A 42 -6.92 -4.05 26.13
CA TYR A 42 -6.48 -2.76 26.65
C TYR A 42 -6.81 -2.54 28.14
N ASP A 43 -7.07 -3.59 28.92
CA ASP A 43 -7.39 -3.48 30.35
C ASP A 43 -6.20 -2.99 31.18
N LEU A 44 -5.00 -3.51 30.90
CA LEU A 44 -3.76 -2.99 31.45
C LEU A 44 -3.55 -1.54 31.01
N SER A 45 -3.61 -1.26 29.70
CA SER A 45 -3.51 0.08 29.12
C SER A 45 -4.47 1.10 29.71
N SER A 46 -5.72 0.75 29.93
CA SER A 46 -6.71 1.66 30.50
C SER A 46 -6.48 1.88 31.99
N THR A 47 -6.14 0.82 32.73
CA THR A 47 -5.98 0.88 34.19
C THR A 47 -4.73 1.66 34.59
N VAL A 48 -3.61 1.45 33.89
CA VAL A 48 -2.35 2.06 34.28
C VAL A 48 -2.34 3.57 34.11
N PHE A 49 -3.30 4.18 33.40
CA PHE A 49 -3.46 5.64 33.28
C PHE A 49 -4.47 6.26 34.25
N LYS A 50 -5.27 5.44 34.97
CA LYS A 50 -6.22 5.92 35.99
C LYS A 50 -5.51 6.42 37.25
N GLN A 51 -6.25 7.17 38.08
CA GLN A 51 -5.74 7.64 39.36
C GLN A 51 -5.41 6.46 40.28
N SER A 52 -4.42 6.61 41.16
CA SER A 52 -3.90 5.52 41.99
C SER A 52 -4.92 4.96 43.01
N ASN A 53 -5.99 5.68 43.29
CA ASN A 53 -7.10 5.28 44.16
C ASN A 53 -8.29 4.64 43.39
N ASP A 54 -8.20 4.51 42.07
CA ASP A 54 -9.27 3.92 41.25
C ASP A 54 -9.41 2.41 41.52
N SER A 55 -10.64 1.92 41.63
CA SER A 55 -10.94 0.51 41.88
C SER A 55 -10.43 -0.44 40.79
N ALA A 56 -10.20 0.06 39.56
CA ALA A 56 -9.64 -0.73 38.47
C ALA A 56 -8.25 -1.30 38.80
N TRP A 57 -7.47 -0.61 39.64
CA TRP A 57 -6.18 -1.14 40.09
C TRP A 57 -6.32 -2.41 40.94
N GLY A 58 -7.39 -2.52 41.72
CA GLY A 58 -7.69 -3.75 42.48
C GLY A 58 -8.14 -4.90 41.57
N GLN A 59 -8.88 -4.59 40.51
CA GLN A 59 -9.25 -5.58 39.49
C GLN A 59 -8.02 -6.10 38.73
N LEU A 60 -7.08 -5.20 38.38
CA LEU A 60 -5.81 -5.58 37.76
C LEU A 60 -4.96 -6.49 38.67
N GLU A 61 -4.94 -6.22 39.98
CA GLU A 61 -4.24 -7.07 40.95
C GLU A 61 -4.83 -8.49 41.02
N ILE A 62 -6.16 -8.60 41.00
CA ILE A 62 -6.87 -9.89 40.97
C ILE A 62 -6.57 -10.64 39.66
N ALA A 63 -6.65 -9.96 38.51
CA ALA A 63 -6.36 -10.55 37.20
C ALA A 63 -4.90 -11.02 37.12
N LEU A 64 -3.94 -10.19 37.54
CA LEU A 64 -2.53 -10.53 37.59
C LEU A 64 -2.27 -11.77 38.48
N SER A 65 -2.93 -11.85 39.64
CA SER A 65 -2.84 -13.02 40.53
C SER A 65 -3.44 -14.29 39.92
N ALA A 66 -4.51 -14.17 39.12
CA ALA A 66 -5.14 -15.29 38.44
C ALA A 66 -4.32 -15.81 37.23
N CYS A 67 -3.56 -14.93 36.58
CA CYS A 67 -2.70 -15.28 35.44
C CYS A 67 -1.39 -15.98 35.85
N LEU A 68 -0.98 -15.86 37.11
CA LEU A 68 0.30 -16.39 37.60
C LEU A 68 0.11 -17.71 38.35
N PRO A 69 1.02 -18.68 38.20
CA PRO A 69 1.02 -19.89 39.00
C PRO A 69 1.10 -19.59 40.51
N PRO A 70 0.51 -20.45 41.37
CA PRO A 70 0.41 -20.18 42.82
C PRO A 70 1.75 -20.13 43.56
N ASN A 71 2.84 -20.61 42.93
CA ASN A 71 4.20 -20.59 43.47
C ASN A 71 5.04 -19.41 42.98
N ILE A 72 4.44 -18.42 42.33
CA ILE A 72 5.09 -17.21 41.83
C ILE A 72 4.74 -16.00 42.70
N VAL A 73 5.78 -15.30 43.15
CA VAL A 73 5.67 -13.96 43.73
C VAL A 73 5.94 -12.91 42.66
N TYR A 74 5.29 -11.75 42.74
CA TYR A 74 5.39 -10.70 41.75
C TYR A 74 5.54 -9.31 42.37
N ASN A 75 6.19 -8.42 41.64
CA ASN A 75 6.15 -6.98 41.82
C ASN A 75 5.93 -6.31 40.45
N LEU A 76 4.76 -5.69 40.27
CA LEU A 76 4.43 -4.88 39.12
C LEU A 76 4.69 -3.41 39.47
N THR A 77 5.55 -2.73 38.74
CA THR A 77 5.79 -1.29 38.91
C THR A 77 5.51 -0.55 37.61
N VAL A 78 4.71 0.51 37.71
CA VAL A 78 4.37 1.40 36.59
C VAL A 78 5.15 2.70 36.73
N TYR A 79 5.89 3.04 35.69
CA TYR A 79 6.67 4.27 35.58
C TYR A 79 6.03 5.19 34.55
N GLU A 80 5.95 6.48 34.87
CA GLU A 80 5.74 7.53 33.88
C GLU A 80 7.10 7.92 33.30
N ILE A 81 7.14 8.05 31.97
CA ILE A 81 8.34 8.47 31.25
C ILE A 81 8.34 10.00 31.23
N ASP A 82 9.35 10.60 31.86
CA ASP A 82 9.52 12.05 31.94
C ASP A 82 10.60 12.50 30.95
N THR A 83 10.37 13.61 30.28
CA THR A 83 11.29 14.22 29.30
C THR A 83 12.29 15.19 29.94
N GLY A 84 12.27 15.34 31.27
CA GLY A 84 13.21 16.17 32.03
C GLY A 84 14.66 15.67 32.05
N GLN A 85 15.62 16.60 32.18
CA GLN A 85 17.07 16.30 32.09
C GLN A 85 17.68 15.49 33.26
N THR A 86 16.94 15.22 34.34
CA THR A 86 17.49 14.63 35.58
C THR A 86 16.88 13.30 36.02
N THR A 87 15.66 12.95 35.60
CA THR A 87 15.02 11.65 35.91
C THR A 87 14.17 11.18 34.74
N LEU A 88 14.55 10.06 34.11
CA LEU A 88 13.87 9.50 32.93
C LEU A 88 12.57 8.75 33.27
N TYR A 89 12.41 8.30 34.52
CA TYR A 89 11.27 7.48 34.96
C TYR A 89 10.82 7.87 36.36
N THR A 90 9.53 8.17 36.51
CA THR A 90 8.90 8.45 37.81
C THR A 90 7.91 7.34 38.17
N VAL A 91 8.08 6.71 39.34
CA VAL A 91 7.16 5.65 39.79
C VAL A 91 5.77 6.24 40.01
N LYS A 92 4.75 5.69 39.34
CA LYS A 92 3.34 6.04 39.54
C LYS A 92 2.67 5.16 40.57
N LYS A 93 2.87 3.84 40.47
CA LYS A 93 2.28 2.85 41.36
C LYS A 93 3.06 1.55 41.30
N SER A 94 3.07 0.82 42.42
CA SER A 94 3.58 -0.55 42.50
C SER A 94 2.53 -1.42 43.18
N ILE A 95 2.40 -2.66 42.70
CA ILE A 95 1.54 -3.71 43.25
C ILE A 95 2.45 -4.92 43.48
N SER A 96 2.44 -5.47 44.69
CA SER A 96 3.29 -6.61 45.03
C SER A 96 2.53 -7.57 45.95
N ASN A 97 2.67 -8.87 45.72
CA ASN A 97 2.16 -9.91 46.63
C ASN A 97 3.22 -10.42 47.61
N ALA A 98 4.45 -9.86 47.58
CA ALA A 98 5.55 -10.26 48.46
C ALA A 98 6.35 -9.05 48.99
N LYS A 99 6.88 -9.19 50.21
CA LYS A 99 7.78 -8.18 50.81
C LYS A 99 9.18 -8.17 50.16
N SER A 100 9.60 -9.27 49.52
CA SER A 100 10.87 -9.41 48.81
C SER A 100 10.78 -10.56 47.79
N LEU A 101 11.41 -10.42 46.63
CA LEU A 101 11.35 -11.38 45.51
C LEU A 101 12.41 -12.50 45.56
N GLY A 102 13.18 -12.61 46.65
CA GLY A 102 14.19 -13.68 46.81
C GLY A 102 15.36 -13.58 45.81
N VAL A 103 16.26 -14.59 45.86
CA VAL A 103 17.52 -14.61 45.09
C VAL A 103 17.37 -15.09 43.64
N SER A 104 16.22 -15.64 43.25
CA SER A 104 15.92 -16.06 41.88
C SER A 104 14.69 -15.31 41.36
N SER A 105 14.93 -14.08 40.91
CA SER A 105 13.92 -13.24 40.26
C SER A 105 14.39 -12.79 38.89
N ASP A 106 13.44 -12.64 37.97
CA ASP A 106 13.66 -12.11 36.62
C ASP A 106 12.54 -11.10 36.29
N SER A 107 12.80 -10.22 35.33
CA SER A 107 11.90 -9.11 35.01
C SER A 107 11.67 -8.95 33.52
N ALA A 108 10.45 -8.55 33.17
CA ALA A 108 10.11 -8.08 31.84
C ALA A 108 9.51 -6.68 31.91
N SER A 109 9.83 -5.87 30.90
CA SER A 109 9.26 -4.55 30.71
C SER A 109 8.33 -4.54 29.50
N TYR A 110 7.24 -3.79 29.60
CA TYR A 110 6.23 -3.63 28.57
C TYR A 110 5.82 -2.15 28.51
N LEU A 111 5.93 -1.55 27.33
CA LEU A 111 5.59 -0.14 27.12
C LEU A 111 4.11 -0.05 26.74
N VAL A 112 3.38 0.82 27.43
CA VAL A 112 1.92 0.93 27.30
C VAL A 112 1.55 2.37 26.97
N ALA A 113 0.76 2.56 25.91
CA ALA A 113 0.28 3.87 25.50
C ALA A 113 -1.13 4.15 26.07
N SER A 114 -1.44 5.42 26.32
CA SER A 114 -2.77 5.85 26.75
C SER A 114 -3.81 5.55 25.67
N SER A 115 -5.05 5.24 26.06
CA SER A 115 -6.18 5.12 25.12
C SER A 115 -6.48 6.40 24.33
N ASN A 116 -5.89 7.54 24.72
CA ASN A 116 -5.95 8.81 24.00
C ASN A 116 -4.80 9.02 23.00
N VAL A 117 -3.89 8.05 22.82
CA VAL A 117 -2.86 8.11 21.78
C VAL A 117 -3.43 7.52 20.49
N THR A 118 -3.82 8.40 19.57
CA THR A 118 -3.97 8.00 18.17
C THR A 118 -2.59 7.89 17.55
N PHE A 119 -2.14 6.67 17.29
CA PHE A 119 -0.98 6.43 16.43
C PHE A 119 -1.32 6.93 15.03
N SER A 120 -0.85 8.12 14.68
CA SER A 120 -0.97 8.59 13.31
C SER A 120 0.16 7.98 12.50
N VAL A 121 -0.20 7.14 11.52
CA VAL A 121 0.74 6.64 10.53
C VAL A 121 0.76 7.67 9.40
N ILE A 122 1.89 8.36 9.25
CA ILE A 122 2.10 9.31 8.16
C ILE A 122 2.94 8.62 7.09
N PRO A 123 2.40 8.32 5.90
CA PRO A 123 3.20 7.79 4.81
C PRO A 123 4.15 8.87 4.26
N GLU A 124 5.35 8.45 3.92
CA GLU A 124 6.23 9.15 2.98
C GLU A 124 5.46 9.44 1.71
N LYS A 125 5.56 10.67 1.21
CA LYS A 125 4.86 11.02 -0.02
C LYS A 125 5.68 10.51 -1.20
N VAL A 126 5.02 9.80 -2.11
CA VAL A 126 5.64 9.46 -3.40
C VAL A 126 6.11 10.76 -4.06
N GLY A 127 7.38 10.82 -4.45
CA GLY A 127 7.99 11.99 -5.12
C GLY A 127 8.58 13.06 -4.19
N GLU A 128 8.48 12.91 -2.86
CA GLU A 128 8.95 13.91 -1.87
C GLU A 128 10.45 14.23 -1.98
N SER A 129 11.27 13.23 -2.27
CA SER A 129 12.74 13.36 -2.33
C SER A 129 13.29 13.68 -3.73
N SER A 130 12.51 13.46 -4.79
CA SER A 130 13.00 13.49 -6.18
C SER A 130 12.36 14.55 -7.07
N GLY A 131 11.35 15.28 -6.58
CA GLY A 131 10.53 16.19 -7.40
C GLY A 131 9.63 15.40 -8.35
N GLY A 132 8.35 15.32 -8.02
CA GLY A 132 7.35 14.49 -8.71
C GLY A 132 6.21 14.15 -7.75
N GLY A 133 5.51 13.03 -7.99
CA GLY A 133 4.54 12.54 -7.00
C GLY A 133 3.11 13.03 -7.17
N THR A 134 2.76 13.44 -8.39
CA THR A 134 1.37 13.73 -8.74
C THR A 134 0.63 12.44 -9.02
N LEU A 135 -0.54 12.27 -8.41
CA LEU A 135 -1.52 11.26 -8.76
C LEU A 135 -2.67 11.90 -9.54
N TYR A 136 -2.77 11.58 -10.82
CA TYR A 136 -3.93 11.91 -11.65
C TYR A 136 -4.92 10.75 -11.64
N ILE A 137 -6.15 11.03 -11.26
CA ILE A 137 -7.25 10.06 -11.32
C ILE A 137 -8.22 10.55 -12.38
N LEU A 138 -8.46 9.76 -13.42
CA LEU A 138 -9.40 10.16 -14.47
C LEU A 138 -10.81 10.17 -13.88
N ASN A 139 -11.49 11.31 -13.93
CA ASN A 139 -12.87 11.53 -13.49
C ASN A 139 -13.66 12.22 -14.62
N CYS A 140 -13.37 11.83 -15.86
CA CYS A 140 -13.80 12.57 -17.04
C CYS A 140 -15.32 12.45 -17.25
N SER A 141 -16.04 13.51 -16.84
CA SER A 141 -17.50 13.59 -16.93
C SER A 141 -18.06 13.45 -18.34
N ASP A 142 -17.25 13.73 -19.35
CA ASP A 142 -17.56 13.63 -20.77
C ASP A 142 -17.11 12.30 -21.39
N ALA A 143 -16.68 11.31 -20.60
CA ALA A 143 -16.29 9.97 -21.07
C ALA A 143 -16.97 8.85 -20.26
N ASN A 144 -17.67 7.97 -20.95
CA ASN A 144 -18.31 6.81 -20.32
C ASN A 144 -17.29 5.69 -20.06
N GLY A 145 -17.42 5.04 -18.90
CA GLY A 145 -16.64 3.86 -18.55
C GLY A 145 -17.25 2.57 -19.08
N TRP A 146 -16.42 1.55 -19.25
CA TRP A 146 -16.84 0.21 -19.67
C TRP A 146 -16.15 -0.88 -18.85
N TRP A 147 -16.87 -1.98 -18.63
CA TRP A 147 -16.36 -3.16 -17.92
C TRP A 147 -15.95 -2.90 -16.45
N ILE A 148 -16.66 -1.96 -15.79
CA ILE A 148 -16.51 -1.54 -14.39
C ILE A 148 -17.78 -1.82 -13.58
N THR A 149 -18.27 -3.06 -13.59
CA THR A 149 -19.52 -3.47 -12.94
C THR A 149 -19.54 -3.08 -11.46
N GLY A 150 -20.65 -2.49 -11.01
CA GLY A 150 -20.80 -1.98 -9.64
C GLY A 150 -20.26 -0.56 -9.43
N TYR A 151 -19.62 0.02 -10.46
CA TYR A 151 -19.08 1.37 -10.42
C TYR A 151 -19.51 2.22 -11.63
N THR A 152 -19.51 3.52 -11.42
CA THR A 152 -19.31 4.49 -12.50
C THR A 152 -17.84 4.91 -12.50
N SER A 153 -17.34 5.49 -13.60
CA SER A 153 -15.98 6.05 -13.61
C SER A 153 -15.76 7.05 -12.45
N HIS A 154 -16.82 7.75 -12.04
CA HIS A 154 -16.77 8.77 -10.99
C HIS A 154 -16.71 8.18 -9.59
N SER A 155 -17.60 7.24 -9.26
CA SER A 155 -17.57 6.58 -7.95
C SER A 155 -16.27 5.79 -7.76
N LEU A 156 -15.73 5.23 -8.85
CA LEU A 156 -14.44 4.54 -8.83
C LEU A 156 -13.27 5.50 -8.62
N ALA A 157 -13.31 6.67 -9.25
CA ALA A 157 -12.33 7.72 -9.05
C ALA A 157 -12.32 8.23 -7.60
N GLU A 158 -13.49 8.45 -7.01
CA GLU A 158 -13.65 8.90 -5.62
C GLU A 158 -13.06 7.90 -4.63
N ASP A 159 -13.38 6.62 -4.78
CA ASP A 159 -12.85 5.58 -3.89
C ASP A 159 -11.33 5.43 -4.00
N LEU A 160 -10.78 5.51 -5.22
CA LEU A 160 -9.34 5.52 -5.44
C LEU A 160 -8.67 6.78 -4.88
N TYR A 161 -9.33 7.93 -4.97
CA TYR A 161 -8.86 9.19 -4.37
C TYR A 161 -8.76 9.05 -2.85
N ASN A 162 -9.79 8.54 -2.20
CA ASN A 162 -9.83 8.34 -0.75
C ASN A 162 -8.73 7.36 -0.30
N LEU A 163 -8.48 6.30 -1.08
CA LEU A 163 -7.50 5.28 -0.75
C LEU A 163 -6.04 5.72 -0.98
N LEU A 164 -5.76 6.45 -2.06
CA LEU A 164 -4.39 6.74 -2.50
C LEU A 164 -3.90 8.16 -2.21
N SER A 165 -4.79 9.16 -2.07
CA SER A 165 -4.36 10.53 -1.81
C SER A 165 -3.46 10.71 -0.56
N PRO A 166 -3.59 9.89 0.52
CA PRO A 166 -2.66 9.98 1.64
C PRO A 166 -1.21 9.65 1.26
N TYR A 167 -0.94 8.92 0.17
CA TYR A 167 0.41 8.48 -0.22
C TYR A 167 1.10 9.40 -1.24
N PHE A 168 0.39 10.37 -1.82
CA PHE A 168 0.91 11.24 -2.86
C PHE A 168 1.02 12.69 -2.36
N GLN A 169 1.98 13.42 -2.92
CA GLN A 169 2.20 14.83 -2.61
C GLN A 169 1.04 15.69 -3.12
N THR A 170 0.62 15.42 -4.36
CA THR A 170 -0.47 16.11 -5.04
C THR A 170 -1.39 15.09 -5.67
N THR A 171 -2.70 15.19 -5.43
CA THR A 171 -3.69 14.32 -6.08
C THR A 171 -4.70 15.19 -6.81
N ILE A 172 -4.88 14.94 -8.10
CA ILE A 172 -5.75 15.73 -8.99
C ILE A 172 -6.73 14.79 -9.67
N MET A 173 -8.03 15.04 -9.49
CA MET A 173 -9.08 14.40 -10.28
C MET A 173 -9.27 15.15 -11.60
N ILE A 174 -9.05 14.46 -12.71
CA ILE A 174 -9.19 15.00 -14.07
C ILE A 174 -10.66 14.99 -14.48
N GLN A 175 -11.32 16.14 -14.43
CA GLN A 175 -12.78 16.27 -14.50
C GLN A 175 -13.38 16.09 -15.90
N ASN A 176 -12.57 16.21 -16.96
CA ASN A 176 -13.02 16.08 -18.33
C ASN A 176 -11.86 15.79 -19.30
N THR A 177 -12.19 15.42 -20.53
CA THR A 177 -11.19 15.14 -21.57
C THR A 177 -10.37 16.36 -21.97
N GLN A 178 -10.85 17.59 -21.75
CA GLN A 178 -10.07 18.80 -21.97
C GLN A 178 -8.88 18.88 -21.00
N GLN A 179 -9.10 18.64 -19.71
CA GLN A 179 -8.04 18.56 -18.70
C GLN A 179 -7.08 17.41 -18.96
N LEU A 180 -7.58 16.26 -19.40
CA LEU A 180 -6.72 15.17 -19.87
C LEU A 180 -5.81 15.64 -21.02
N GLY A 181 -6.37 16.39 -21.98
CA GLY A 181 -5.61 16.99 -23.07
C GLY A 181 -4.51 17.95 -22.61
N GLN A 182 -4.74 18.70 -21.53
CA GLN A 182 -3.73 19.59 -20.93
C GLN A 182 -2.52 18.79 -20.43
N ILE A 183 -2.74 17.77 -19.59
CA ILE A 183 -1.64 16.97 -19.03
C ILE A 183 -0.93 16.14 -20.11
N LEU A 184 -1.65 15.63 -21.12
CA LEU A 184 -1.05 14.93 -22.26
C LEU A 184 -0.15 15.83 -23.12
N ASN A 185 -0.38 17.14 -23.07
CA ASN A 185 0.45 18.15 -23.74
C ASN A 185 1.50 18.77 -22.80
N GLY A 186 1.66 18.26 -21.58
CA GLY A 186 2.65 18.73 -20.61
C GLY A 186 2.25 20.02 -19.89
N THR A 187 0.98 20.41 -19.95
CA THR A 187 0.45 21.58 -19.24
C THR A 187 -0.11 21.15 -17.88
N SER A 188 0.35 21.79 -16.81
CA SER A 188 -0.17 21.55 -15.46
C SER A 188 -1.55 22.17 -15.26
N ILE A 189 -2.34 21.59 -14.34
CA ILE A 189 -3.71 22.03 -14.01
C ILE A 189 -3.71 22.93 -12.77
N GLN A 190 -2.93 22.56 -11.76
CA GLN A 190 -2.81 23.19 -10.44
C GLN A 190 -1.34 23.51 -10.09
N ASN A 191 -0.52 23.82 -11.09
CA ASN A 191 0.93 24.07 -10.96
C ASN A 191 1.74 22.88 -10.42
N GLU A 192 1.22 21.67 -10.58
CA GLU A 192 1.88 20.42 -10.25
C GLU A 192 2.99 20.07 -11.25
N GLN A 193 3.89 19.20 -10.83
CA GLN A 193 4.86 18.61 -11.74
C GLN A 193 4.18 17.49 -12.54
N VAL A 194 4.08 17.69 -13.85
CA VAL A 194 3.52 16.70 -14.78
C VAL A 194 4.44 15.49 -14.91
N GLN A 195 5.76 15.67 -14.87
CA GLN A 195 6.74 14.59 -14.97
C GLN A 195 6.68 13.64 -13.75
N GLY A 196 6.79 12.34 -13.98
CA GLY A 196 6.90 11.33 -12.91
C GLY A 196 5.58 11.07 -12.18
N ALA A 197 4.45 11.37 -12.82
CA ALA A 197 3.12 11.17 -12.26
C ALA A 197 2.61 9.73 -12.39
N VAL A 198 1.60 9.38 -11.59
CA VAL A 198 0.76 8.20 -11.77
C VAL A 198 -0.56 8.64 -12.38
N VAL A 199 -1.01 7.97 -13.43
CA VAL A 199 -2.31 8.24 -14.09
C VAL A 199 -3.17 7.00 -14.00
N ILE A 200 -4.30 7.07 -13.30
CA ILE A 200 -5.22 5.94 -13.15
C ILE A 200 -6.42 6.10 -14.06
N ASN A 201 -6.58 5.17 -15.00
CA ASN A 201 -7.77 5.09 -15.84
C ASN A 201 -8.91 4.39 -15.11
N THR A 202 -9.92 5.16 -14.72
CA THR A 202 -11.12 4.67 -14.03
C THR A 202 -12.26 4.31 -15.00
N CYS A 203 -12.10 4.59 -16.30
CA CYS A 203 -13.09 4.27 -17.32
C CYS A 203 -13.01 2.80 -17.81
N GLY A 204 -12.27 1.97 -17.07
CA GLY A 204 -12.09 0.54 -17.34
C GLY A 204 -11.33 0.27 -18.64
N GLU A 205 -11.95 -0.48 -19.54
CA GLU A 205 -11.36 -0.77 -20.86
C GLU A 205 -11.38 0.44 -21.81
N ALA A 206 -12.25 1.42 -21.53
CA ALA A 206 -12.34 2.64 -22.30
C ALA A 206 -11.33 3.67 -21.79
N VAL A 207 -10.68 4.37 -22.71
CA VAL A 207 -9.76 5.47 -22.41
C VAL A 207 -10.37 6.78 -22.88
N PRO A 208 -10.53 7.79 -22.00
CA PRO A 208 -11.01 9.10 -22.41
C PRO A 208 -10.11 9.71 -23.50
N ILE A 209 -10.70 10.29 -24.55
CA ILE A 209 -9.96 10.94 -25.66
C ILE A 209 -10.29 12.44 -25.75
N PRO A 210 -9.28 13.34 -25.66
CA PRO A 210 -9.48 14.76 -25.88
C PRO A 210 -9.78 15.11 -27.34
N SER A 211 -10.56 16.17 -27.56
CA SER A 211 -10.93 16.66 -28.91
C SER A 211 -9.72 16.94 -29.81
N GLY A 212 -8.63 17.48 -29.27
CA GLY A 212 -7.40 17.74 -30.02
C GLY A 212 -6.71 16.49 -30.56
N TYR A 213 -6.99 15.30 -30.02
CA TYR A 213 -6.44 14.03 -30.48
C TYR A 213 -7.38 13.30 -31.45
N TYR A 214 -8.67 13.58 -31.38
CA TYR A 214 -9.71 12.86 -32.14
C TYR A 214 -9.61 13.00 -33.66
N ALA A 215 -9.38 14.21 -34.18
CA ALA A 215 -9.36 14.46 -35.63
C ALA A 215 -7.96 14.75 -36.18
N SER A 216 -6.95 14.84 -35.32
CA SER A 216 -5.59 15.19 -35.72
C SER A 216 -4.92 14.03 -36.44
N ASN A 217 -4.76 14.20 -37.76
CA ASN A 217 -4.09 13.24 -38.61
C ASN A 217 -2.65 13.01 -38.13
N GLY A 218 -2.23 11.75 -38.00
CA GLY A 218 -0.91 11.38 -37.48
C GLY A 218 -0.74 11.49 -35.97
N VAL A 219 -1.80 11.83 -35.20
CA VAL A 219 -1.72 11.96 -33.74
C VAL A 219 -2.67 11.02 -33.00
N GLY A 220 -3.95 10.95 -33.40
CA GLY A 220 -4.91 10.10 -32.68
C GLY A 220 -5.81 9.23 -33.55
N TYR A 221 -5.96 9.55 -34.84
CA TYR A 221 -6.75 8.76 -35.77
C TYR A 221 -5.89 8.21 -36.91
N ASP A 222 -5.92 6.88 -37.09
CA ASP A 222 -5.36 6.20 -38.25
C ASP A 222 -6.44 6.10 -39.33
N THR A 223 -6.31 6.92 -40.38
CA THR A 223 -7.23 6.93 -41.52
C THR A 223 -7.12 5.68 -42.40
N SER A 224 -5.96 5.01 -42.40
CA SER A 224 -5.72 3.81 -43.21
C SER A 224 -6.38 2.59 -42.58
N ALA A 225 -6.32 2.48 -41.24
CA ALA A 225 -6.94 1.41 -40.48
C ALA A 225 -8.36 1.76 -39.95
N ASN A 226 -8.84 2.99 -40.18
CA ASN A 226 -10.12 3.50 -39.69
C ASN A 226 -10.28 3.36 -38.15
N SER A 227 -9.21 3.61 -37.39
CA SER A 227 -9.09 3.25 -35.98
C SER A 227 -8.42 4.32 -35.12
N TYR A 228 -8.79 4.37 -33.84
CA TYR A 228 -8.13 5.20 -32.81
C TYR A 228 -6.96 4.50 -32.11
N ALA A 229 -6.44 3.40 -32.68
CA ALA A 229 -5.24 2.74 -32.17
C ALA A 229 -4.03 3.70 -32.15
N LEU A 230 -3.97 4.66 -33.08
CA LEU A 230 -2.93 5.68 -33.09
C LEU A 230 -2.95 6.58 -31.85
N TYR A 231 -4.13 6.87 -31.29
CA TYR A 231 -4.23 7.58 -30.01
C TYR A 231 -3.61 6.78 -28.87
N CYS A 232 -3.85 5.46 -28.83
CA CYS A 232 -3.26 4.59 -27.81
C CYS A 232 -1.73 4.53 -27.92
N TYR A 233 -1.19 4.52 -29.14
CA TYR A 233 0.24 4.69 -29.40
C TYR A 233 0.77 6.02 -28.87
N THR A 234 0.12 7.13 -29.23
CA THR A 234 0.52 8.46 -28.76
C THR A 234 0.44 8.57 -27.24
N LEU A 235 -0.55 7.94 -26.59
CA LEU A 235 -0.63 7.86 -25.15
C LEU A 235 0.58 7.12 -24.56
N GLY A 236 0.96 5.96 -25.13
CA GLY A 236 2.18 5.25 -24.74
C GLY A 236 3.44 6.12 -24.88
N ARG A 237 3.53 6.92 -25.95
CA ARG A 237 4.61 7.90 -26.15
C ARG A 237 4.63 8.97 -25.07
N ARG A 238 3.46 9.46 -24.62
CA ARG A 238 3.36 10.42 -23.50
C ARG A 238 3.76 9.80 -22.16
N VAL A 239 3.35 8.56 -21.91
CA VAL A 239 3.76 7.79 -20.73
C VAL A 239 5.28 7.67 -20.68
N LEU A 240 5.91 7.36 -21.82
CA LEU A 240 7.36 7.33 -21.94
C LEU A 240 8.00 8.71 -21.71
N GLN A 241 7.52 9.73 -22.43
CA GLN A 241 8.05 11.09 -22.41
C GLN A 241 8.03 11.69 -20.99
N TYR A 242 6.89 11.58 -20.31
CA TYR A 242 6.70 12.15 -18.98
C TYR A 242 7.06 11.20 -17.84
N ASN A 243 7.60 10.01 -18.14
CA ASN A 243 7.93 8.99 -17.15
C ASN A 243 6.75 8.66 -16.23
N TRP A 244 5.56 8.50 -16.80
CA TRP A 244 4.35 8.20 -16.04
C TRP A 244 4.23 6.72 -15.70
N THR A 245 3.47 6.42 -14.64
CA THR A 245 2.86 5.10 -14.48
C THR A 245 1.40 5.17 -14.90
N TRP A 246 1.05 4.54 -16.02
CA TRP A 246 -0.33 4.41 -16.47
C TRP A 246 -0.95 3.16 -15.84
N ALA A 247 -2.06 3.31 -15.10
CA ALA A 247 -2.76 2.20 -14.46
C ALA A 247 -4.08 1.88 -15.17
N SER A 248 -4.17 0.64 -15.66
CA SER A 248 -5.38 0.04 -16.22
C SER A 248 -5.91 -1.00 -15.24
N ILE A 249 -7.10 -0.72 -14.70
CA ILE A 249 -7.57 -1.35 -13.45
C ILE A 249 -8.43 -2.61 -13.66
N VAL A 250 -8.99 -2.81 -14.86
CA VAL A 250 -9.86 -3.95 -15.20
C VAL A 250 -9.92 -4.14 -16.71
N GLY A 251 -10.18 -5.37 -17.14
CA GLY A 251 -10.48 -5.70 -18.54
C GLY A 251 -9.26 -5.64 -19.47
N TYR A 252 -9.50 -5.65 -20.77
CA TYR A 252 -8.49 -5.47 -21.80
C TYR A 252 -8.11 -3.98 -21.87
N PRO A 253 -6.89 -3.60 -21.50
CA PRO A 253 -6.50 -2.19 -21.48
C PRO A 253 -6.61 -1.54 -22.87
N LEU A 254 -7.14 -0.32 -22.92
CA LEU A 254 -7.22 0.49 -24.15
C LEU A 254 -8.06 -0.13 -25.29
N TYR A 255 -9.10 -0.89 -24.97
CA TYR A 255 -9.94 -1.55 -25.97
C TYR A 255 -10.94 -0.61 -26.65
N TYR A 256 -11.37 0.44 -25.94
CA TYR A 256 -12.22 1.51 -26.47
C TYR A 256 -11.58 2.89 -26.23
N VAL A 257 -11.98 3.87 -27.04
CA VAL A 257 -11.83 5.29 -26.70
C VAL A 257 -13.19 5.89 -26.40
N ALA A 258 -13.26 6.80 -25.42
CA ALA A 258 -14.52 7.39 -24.96
C ALA A 258 -14.50 8.92 -24.96
N ASN A 259 -15.53 9.51 -25.55
CA ASN A 259 -15.88 10.91 -25.48
C ASN A 259 -17.32 11.08 -25.99
N THR A 260 -18.23 11.43 -25.09
CA THR A 260 -19.68 11.56 -25.37
C THR A 260 -20.00 12.70 -26.34
N GLY A 261 -19.18 13.75 -26.39
CA GLY A 261 -19.34 14.85 -27.34
C GLY A 261 -18.83 14.53 -28.74
N LEU A 262 -17.79 13.69 -28.86
CA LEU A 262 -17.17 13.34 -30.14
C LEU A 262 -17.80 12.09 -30.79
N PHE A 263 -18.33 11.19 -29.96
CA PHE A 263 -18.97 9.95 -30.40
C PHE A 263 -20.46 9.90 -29.99
N PRO A 264 -21.27 10.93 -30.27
CA PRO A 264 -22.63 11.06 -29.72
C PRO A 264 -23.56 9.92 -30.16
N SER A 265 -23.29 9.32 -31.32
CA SER A 265 -24.08 8.26 -31.94
C SER A 265 -23.33 6.93 -32.07
N GLU A 266 -22.08 6.86 -31.62
CA GLU A 266 -21.34 5.60 -31.56
C GLU A 266 -21.47 4.98 -30.17
N GLN A 267 -21.47 3.65 -30.13
CA GLN A 267 -21.64 2.88 -28.91
C GLN A 267 -20.76 1.63 -28.92
N ASN A 268 -20.54 1.04 -27.75
CA ASN A 268 -20.01 -0.32 -27.69
C ASN A 268 -21.08 -1.37 -28.05
N ASP A 269 -20.67 -2.64 -28.05
CA ASP A 269 -21.52 -3.79 -28.38
C ASP A 269 -22.68 -4.02 -27.39
N TRP A 270 -22.77 -3.23 -26.31
CA TRP A 270 -23.75 -3.35 -25.23
C TRP A 270 -24.64 -2.11 -25.09
N GLY A 271 -24.58 -1.18 -26.04
CA GLY A 271 -25.47 -0.02 -26.07
C GLY A 271 -25.02 1.17 -25.22
N ILE A 272 -23.76 1.21 -24.78
CA ILE A 272 -23.21 2.37 -24.08
C ILE A 272 -22.65 3.34 -25.12
N TYR A 273 -23.34 4.47 -25.28
CA TYR A 273 -22.98 5.54 -26.21
C TYR A 273 -21.75 6.33 -25.79
N GLY A 274 -21.17 7.08 -26.72
CA GLY A 274 -20.04 7.96 -26.45
C GLY A 274 -18.68 7.26 -26.50
N MET A 275 -18.59 6.12 -27.17
CA MET A 275 -17.34 5.36 -27.28
C MET A 275 -17.21 4.65 -28.62
N ARG A 276 -15.96 4.45 -29.03
CA ARG A 276 -15.59 3.75 -30.26
C ARG A 276 -14.59 2.64 -29.99
N GLN A 277 -14.83 1.49 -30.62
CA GLN A 277 -13.97 0.32 -30.48
C GLN A 277 -12.64 0.53 -31.18
N VAL A 278 -11.56 0.20 -30.46
CA VAL A 278 -10.20 0.11 -31.00
C VAL A 278 -9.78 -1.35 -31.16
N GLY A 279 -10.25 -2.21 -30.25
CA GLY A 279 -9.94 -3.63 -30.23
C GLY A 279 -8.55 -3.91 -29.67
N ALA A 280 -8.01 -5.10 -29.97
CA ALA A 280 -6.68 -5.51 -29.51
C ALA A 280 -5.55 -4.55 -29.96
N ALA A 281 -5.79 -3.80 -31.03
CA ALA A 281 -4.87 -2.80 -31.57
C ALA A 281 -4.55 -1.67 -30.58
N GLY A 282 -5.43 -1.36 -29.63
CA GLY A 282 -5.18 -0.29 -28.67
C GLY A 282 -4.00 -0.60 -27.75
N LEU A 283 -4.04 -1.75 -27.07
CA LEU A 283 -2.93 -2.21 -26.23
C LEU A 283 -1.65 -2.41 -27.02
N ASN A 284 -1.72 -3.07 -28.19
CA ASN A 284 -0.54 -3.30 -29.03
C ASN A 284 0.14 -1.97 -29.42
N ALA A 285 -0.67 -0.98 -29.83
CA ALA A 285 -0.20 0.35 -30.17
C ALA A 285 0.39 1.08 -28.96
N PHE A 286 -0.24 0.97 -27.78
CA PHE A 286 0.30 1.52 -26.54
C PHE A 286 1.67 0.94 -26.18
N LEU A 287 1.84 -0.38 -26.31
CA LEU A 287 3.12 -1.07 -26.05
C LEU A 287 4.22 -0.65 -27.04
N LEU A 288 3.89 -0.45 -28.31
CA LEU A 288 4.82 0.16 -29.28
C LEU A 288 5.19 1.59 -28.86
N GLY A 289 4.21 2.37 -28.40
CA GLY A 289 4.39 3.75 -27.99
C GLY A 289 5.30 3.90 -26.76
N ILE A 290 5.06 3.09 -25.72
CA ILE A 290 5.87 3.12 -24.49
C ILE A 290 7.31 2.66 -24.77
N ASP A 291 7.53 1.79 -25.76
CA ASP A 291 8.86 1.35 -26.18
C ASP A 291 9.51 2.22 -27.28
N ASN A 292 8.86 3.31 -27.70
CA ASN A 292 9.34 4.18 -28.78
C ASN A 292 9.60 3.43 -30.11
N GLN A 293 8.89 2.34 -30.37
CA GLN A 293 8.90 1.67 -31.67
C GLN A 293 8.04 2.44 -32.67
N SER A 294 8.27 2.23 -33.97
CA SER A 294 7.41 2.81 -35.00
C SER A 294 5.98 2.27 -34.89
N TYR A 295 5.00 3.15 -35.06
CA TYR A 295 3.60 2.76 -35.09
C TYR A 295 3.32 1.81 -36.25
N VAL A 296 2.68 0.68 -35.95
CA VAL A 296 2.11 -0.26 -36.90
C VAL A 296 0.77 -0.72 -36.35
N TYR A 297 -0.28 -0.60 -37.16
CA TYR A 297 -1.59 -1.13 -36.78
C TYR A 297 -1.54 -2.66 -36.68
N ASN A 298 -1.95 -3.21 -35.52
CA ASN A 298 -1.95 -4.65 -35.28
C ASN A 298 -3.16 -5.04 -34.43
N SER A 299 -4.14 -5.71 -35.02
CA SER A 299 -5.35 -6.19 -34.34
C SER A 299 -5.23 -7.61 -33.74
N GLY A 300 -4.03 -8.18 -33.69
CA GLY A 300 -3.78 -9.49 -33.07
C GLY A 300 -3.97 -9.45 -31.54
N TRP A 301 -4.74 -10.41 -31.02
CA TRP A 301 -4.92 -10.57 -29.58
C TRP A 301 -3.63 -11.07 -28.92
N ILE A 302 -3.23 -10.44 -27.83
CA ILE A 302 -2.04 -10.85 -27.06
C ILE A 302 -2.38 -11.32 -25.65
N THR A 303 -3.53 -10.95 -25.09
CA THR A 303 -3.97 -11.42 -23.77
C THR A 303 -4.61 -12.80 -23.85
N ASP A 304 -4.64 -13.51 -22.72
CA ASP A 304 -5.32 -14.80 -22.62
C ASP A 304 -6.27 -14.86 -21.41
N ASP A 305 -7.21 -15.79 -21.51
CA ASP A 305 -8.19 -16.12 -20.50
C ASP A 305 -7.65 -17.26 -19.65
N LEU A 306 -7.10 -16.94 -18.47
CA LEU A 306 -6.50 -17.97 -17.64
C LEU A 306 -7.58 -18.87 -17.02
N PRO A 307 -7.48 -20.20 -17.16
CA PRO A 307 -8.43 -21.11 -16.58
C PRO A 307 -8.30 -21.09 -15.04
N GLY A 308 -9.39 -20.74 -14.36
CA GLY A 308 -9.48 -20.80 -12.90
C GLY A 308 -9.18 -19.48 -12.19
N VAL A 309 -8.67 -19.58 -10.97
CA VAL A 309 -8.38 -18.44 -10.09
C VAL A 309 -6.89 -18.16 -10.02
N VAL A 310 -6.54 -16.87 -9.99
CA VAL A 310 -5.18 -16.38 -9.76
C VAL A 310 -5.05 -15.89 -8.33
N TYR A 311 -3.89 -16.12 -7.73
CA TYR A 311 -3.65 -15.79 -6.33
C TYR A 311 -2.72 -14.58 -6.21
N LEU A 312 -2.94 -13.75 -5.18
CA LEU A 312 -2.02 -12.68 -4.83
C LEU A 312 -0.60 -13.22 -4.68
N SER A 313 0.38 -12.47 -5.18
CA SER A 313 1.78 -12.78 -4.98
C SER A 313 2.19 -12.59 -3.52
N ASP A 314 3.30 -13.22 -3.11
CA ASP A 314 3.81 -13.04 -1.75
C ASP A 314 4.25 -11.59 -1.47
N GLN A 315 4.75 -10.89 -2.50
CA GLN A 315 5.04 -9.46 -2.42
C GLN A 315 3.76 -8.64 -2.18
N ALA A 316 2.69 -8.92 -2.93
CA ALA A 316 1.41 -8.25 -2.76
C ALA A 316 0.82 -8.53 -1.35
N ARG A 317 0.90 -9.78 -0.87
CA ARG A 317 0.47 -10.14 0.50
C ARG A 317 1.28 -9.42 1.58
N TYR A 318 2.60 -9.33 1.41
CA TYR A 318 3.46 -8.58 2.32
C TYR A 318 3.02 -7.11 2.40
N TYR A 319 2.84 -6.45 1.25
CA TYR A 319 2.42 -5.05 1.23
C TYR A 319 0.96 -4.83 1.63
N SER A 320 0.10 -5.85 1.51
CA SER A 320 -1.26 -5.81 2.07
C SER A 320 -1.21 -5.62 3.58
N ASN A 321 -0.34 -6.37 4.27
CA ASN A 321 -0.11 -6.22 5.70
C ASN A 321 0.59 -4.90 6.05
N TYR A 322 1.57 -4.50 5.24
CA TYR A 322 2.33 -3.28 5.50
C TYR A 322 1.46 -2.02 5.42
N TYR A 323 0.58 -1.93 4.42
CA TYR A 323 -0.29 -0.75 4.19
C TYR A 323 -1.71 -0.90 4.75
N GLY A 324 -2.07 -2.07 5.30
CA GLY A 324 -3.44 -2.34 5.78
C GLY A 324 -4.48 -2.41 4.67
N VAL A 325 -4.08 -2.75 3.44
CA VAL A 325 -4.95 -2.81 2.25
C VAL A 325 -5.15 -4.28 1.87
N TYR A 326 -6.34 -4.81 2.13
CA TYR A 326 -6.62 -6.24 2.01
C TYR A 326 -7.62 -6.54 0.87
N PRO A 327 -7.15 -6.74 -0.38
CA PRO A 327 -7.99 -7.28 -1.46
C PRO A 327 -8.32 -8.76 -1.22
N SER A 328 -9.24 -9.30 -2.02
CA SER A 328 -9.46 -10.75 -2.05
C SER A 328 -8.13 -11.50 -2.36
N PRO A 329 -7.81 -12.59 -1.63
CA PRO A 329 -6.56 -13.34 -1.84
C PRO A 329 -6.49 -14.05 -3.19
N TYR A 330 -7.61 -14.16 -3.89
CA TYR A 330 -7.72 -14.71 -5.24
C TYR A 330 -8.75 -13.94 -6.09
N GLN A 331 -8.55 -13.98 -7.41
CA GLN A 331 -9.42 -13.34 -8.41
C GLN A 331 -9.53 -14.24 -9.65
N THR A 332 -10.48 -13.95 -10.52
CA THR A 332 -10.47 -14.47 -11.91
C THR A 332 -9.80 -13.45 -12.82
N ALA A 333 -8.89 -13.91 -13.69
CA ALA A 333 -8.17 -13.05 -14.61
C ALA A 333 -8.33 -13.55 -16.05
N THR A 334 -9.15 -12.86 -16.84
CA THR A 334 -9.36 -13.22 -18.25
C THR A 334 -8.64 -12.26 -19.20
N ARG A 335 -7.68 -11.47 -18.74
CA ARG A 335 -6.92 -10.54 -19.61
C ARG A 335 -5.46 -10.50 -19.20
N ALA A 336 -4.91 -11.68 -18.89
CA ALA A 336 -3.53 -11.80 -18.46
C ALA A 336 -2.60 -11.48 -19.64
N LEU A 337 -1.53 -10.72 -19.37
CA LEU A 337 -0.57 -10.37 -20.41
C LEU A 337 0.53 -11.41 -20.48
N PRO A 338 0.98 -11.79 -21.69
CA PRO A 338 2.01 -12.81 -21.82
C PRO A 338 3.36 -12.26 -21.37
N SER A 339 4.20 -13.12 -20.82
CA SER A 339 5.51 -12.74 -20.30
C SER A 339 6.46 -12.25 -21.40
N TRP A 340 6.28 -12.70 -22.66
CA TRP A 340 7.13 -12.30 -23.79
C TRP A 340 7.07 -10.80 -24.11
N ILE A 341 6.04 -10.05 -23.66
CA ILE A 341 6.00 -8.60 -23.85
C ILE A 341 7.22 -7.91 -23.21
N THR A 342 7.80 -8.52 -22.17
CA THR A 342 9.00 -8.00 -21.50
C THR A 342 10.18 -7.91 -22.43
N SER A 343 10.41 -8.95 -23.23
CA SER A 343 11.46 -8.96 -24.26
C SER A 343 11.10 -8.11 -25.47
N THR A 344 9.86 -8.14 -25.94
CA THR A 344 9.47 -7.46 -27.19
C THR A 344 9.43 -5.94 -27.05
N TYR A 345 9.08 -5.42 -25.86
CA TYR A 345 8.89 -3.99 -25.61
C TYR A 345 9.83 -3.44 -24.52
N HIS A 346 10.94 -4.14 -24.24
CA HIS A 346 11.96 -3.75 -23.26
C HIS A 346 11.38 -3.36 -21.88
N LEU A 347 10.43 -4.16 -21.41
CA LEU A 347 9.76 -3.97 -20.13
C LEU A 347 10.37 -4.90 -19.08
N THR A 348 10.54 -4.37 -17.87
CA THR A 348 10.88 -5.16 -16.68
C THR A 348 9.67 -5.22 -15.76
N VAL A 349 9.30 -6.42 -15.30
CA VAL A 349 8.27 -6.53 -14.26
C VAL A 349 8.89 -6.16 -12.91
N THR A 350 8.39 -5.08 -12.31
CA THR A 350 8.87 -4.59 -11.00
C THR A 350 8.04 -5.12 -9.84
N THR A 351 6.77 -5.39 -10.10
CA THR A 351 5.81 -5.88 -9.11
C THR A 351 4.85 -6.85 -9.77
N TYR A 352 4.78 -8.07 -9.25
CA TYR A 352 3.68 -8.99 -9.53
C TYR A 352 2.58 -8.77 -8.51
N VAL A 353 1.37 -8.38 -8.95
CA VAL A 353 0.19 -8.31 -8.06
C VAL A 353 -0.37 -9.71 -7.83
N PHE A 354 -0.44 -10.50 -8.90
CA PHE A 354 -0.78 -11.92 -8.86
C PHE A 354 0.43 -12.78 -9.25
N ASN A 355 0.45 -14.02 -8.76
CA ASN A 355 1.42 -15.01 -9.23
C ASN A 355 1.30 -15.23 -10.73
N GLN A 356 2.43 -15.34 -11.41
CA GLN A 356 2.48 -15.76 -12.80
C GLN A 356 1.87 -17.16 -12.93
N VAL A 357 1.11 -17.38 -14.00
CA VAL A 357 0.54 -18.68 -14.37
C VAL A 357 1.08 -19.01 -15.76
N ASP A 358 1.84 -20.10 -15.86
CA ASP A 358 2.56 -20.48 -17.08
C ASP A 358 3.37 -19.32 -17.65
N SER A 359 3.13 -18.94 -18.90
CA SER A 359 3.77 -17.80 -19.57
C SER A 359 2.95 -16.51 -19.51
N TYR A 360 2.04 -16.38 -18.54
CA TYR A 360 1.14 -15.22 -18.43
C TYR A 360 1.16 -14.57 -17.05
N ASN A 361 1.12 -13.24 -17.07
CA ASN A 361 1.13 -12.35 -15.93
C ASN A 361 -0.29 -11.81 -15.73
N PRO A 362 -1.05 -12.30 -14.74
CA PRO A 362 -2.45 -11.91 -14.55
C PRO A 362 -2.63 -10.47 -14.06
N GLY A 363 -1.61 -9.93 -13.39
CA GLY A 363 -1.58 -8.53 -12.98
C GLY A 363 -0.21 -8.14 -12.49
N ALA A 364 0.37 -7.11 -13.10
CA ALA A 364 1.74 -6.69 -12.82
C ALA A 364 1.98 -5.23 -13.19
N VAL A 365 3.05 -4.67 -12.61
CA VAL A 365 3.63 -3.39 -13.03
C VAL A 365 4.82 -3.68 -13.94
N TYR A 366 4.73 -3.16 -15.16
CA TYR A 366 5.75 -3.25 -16.21
C TYR A 366 6.41 -1.90 -16.36
N ARG A 367 7.73 -1.84 -16.23
CA ARG A 367 8.48 -0.60 -16.31
C ARG A 367 9.42 -0.64 -17.50
N HIS A 368 9.29 0.38 -18.37
CA HIS A 368 10.15 0.52 -19.54
C HIS A 368 11.55 0.93 -19.12
N THR A 369 12.56 0.26 -19.68
CA THR A 369 13.97 0.57 -19.44
C THR A 369 14.57 1.18 -20.69
N ALA A 370 15.06 2.41 -20.58
CA ALA A 370 15.70 3.11 -21.70
C ALA A 370 17.11 3.57 -21.32
N THR A 371 18.06 3.43 -22.24
CA THR A 371 19.36 4.08 -22.15
C THR A 371 19.31 5.41 -22.87
N VAL A 372 19.50 6.51 -22.12
CA VAL A 372 19.55 7.87 -22.67
C VAL A 372 20.87 8.48 -22.27
N ASN A 373 21.64 8.96 -23.25
CA ASN A 373 22.95 9.58 -23.04
C ASN A 373 23.90 8.68 -22.21
N GLY A 374 23.89 7.37 -22.48
CA GLY A 374 24.73 6.39 -21.78
C GLY A 374 24.25 6.00 -20.38
N THR A 375 23.15 6.57 -19.89
CA THR A 375 22.56 6.20 -18.59
C THR A 375 21.29 5.39 -18.81
N SER A 376 21.31 4.13 -18.36
CA SER A 376 20.11 3.29 -18.32
C SER A 376 19.24 3.69 -17.14
N GLY A 377 17.99 4.04 -17.41
CA GLY A 377 17.02 4.42 -16.40
C GLY A 377 15.61 4.04 -16.83
N PHE A 378 14.71 4.01 -15.87
CA PHE A 378 13.31 3.74 -16.14
C PHE A 378 12.62 4.99 -16.68
N ARG A 379 11.80 4.84 -17.73
CA ARG A 379 11.16 5.97 -18.43
C ARG A 379 9.71 5.65 -18.82
N GLY A 380 8.86 5.37 -17.84
CA GLY A 380 7.45 5.05 -18.07
C GLY A 380 7.08 3.66 -17.57
N SER A 381 5.82 3.46 -17.20
CA SER A 381 5.33 2.21 -16.64
C SER A 381 3.87 1.98 -16.99
N LEU A 382 3.49 0.70 -17.04
CA LEU A 382 2.13 0.23 -17.18
C LEU A 382 1.81 -0.68 -15.98
N LEU A 383 0.84 -0.30 -15.17
CA LEU A 383 0.15 -1.25 -14.30
C LEU A 383 -1.03 -1.82 -15.09
N ALA A 384 -0.99 -3.11 -15.39
CA ALA A 384 -2.10 -3.81 -16.03
C ALA A 384 -2.65 -4.87 -15.08
N LEU A 385 -3.89 -4.71 -14.66
CA LEU A 385 -4.63 -5.69 -13.88
C LEU A 385 -5.59 -6.43 -14.81
N GLY A 386 -5.28 -7.68 -15.14
CA GLY A 386 -6.08 -8.53 -16.03
C GLY A 386 -7.36 -9.08 -15.39
N VAL A 387 -7.89 -8.41 -14.37
CA VAL A 387 -9.11 -8.79 -13.64
C VAL A 387 -10.36 -8.54 -14.48
N THR A 388 -11.42 -9.30 -14.19
CA THR A 388 -12.66 -9.26 -14.97
C THR A 388 -13.77 -8.49 -14.29
N ARG A 389 -14.42 -7.61 -15.06
CA ARG A 389 -15.72 -6.93 -14.83
C ARG A 389 -15.85 -6.08 -13.57
N THR A 390 -15.58 -6.61 -12.39
CA THR A 390 -15.74 -5.91 -11.12
C THR A 390 -14.35 -5.48 -10.65
N PRO A 391 -14.01 -4.18 -10.70
CA PRO A 391 -12.72 -3.71 -10.19
C PRO A 391 -12.66 -3.88 -8.67
N ASP A 392 -11.53 -4.36 -8.17
CA ASP A 392 -11.18 -4.27 -6.74
C ASP A 392 -10.13 -3.16 -6.60
N ILE A 393 -10.56 -1.97 -6.16
CA ILE A 393 -9.71 -0.78 -6.00
C ILE A 393 -8.45 -1.04 -5.16
N ARG A 394 -8.53 -2.01 -4.24
CA ARG A 394 -7.43 -2.38 -3.35
C ARG A 394 -6.30 -3.02 -4.14
N LEU A 395 -6.59 -3.74 -5.24
CA LEU A 395 -5.55 -4.29 -6.12
C LEU A 395 -4.80 -3.18 -6.86
N THR A 396 -5.51 -2.16 -7.35
CA THR A 396 -4.89 -0.99 -7.99
C THR A 396 -4.00 -0.26 -7.01
N ALA A 397 -4.51 0.04 -5.82
CA ALA A 397 -3.73 0.69 -4.79
C ALA A 397 -2.52 -0.15 -4.37
N LEU A 398 -2.71 -1.45 -4.13
CA LEU A 398 -1.63 -2.34 -3.76
C LEU A 398 -0.57 -2.46 -4.85
N GLY A 399 -0.94 -2.50 -6.13
CA GLY A 399 0.00 -2.50 -7.25
C GLY A 399 0.86 -1.23 -7.28
N ILE A 400 0.26 -0.06 -7.09
CA ILE A 400 0.97 1.23 -7.03
C ILE A 400 1.88 1.29 -5.79
N LEU A 401 1.33 1.02 -4.60
CA LEU A 401 2.09 1.12 -3.35
C LEU A 401 3.21 0.09 -3.25
N SER A 402 3.02 -1.11 -3.80
CA SER A 402 4.07 -2.15 -3.85
C SER A 402 5.22 -1.80 -4.80
N ASP A 403 4.95 -0.97 -5.80
CA ASP A 403 5.95 -0.54 -6.78
C ASP A 403 6.75 0.69 -6.30
N PHE A 404 6.06 1.68 -5.75
CA PHE A 404 6.69 2.91 -5.22
C PHE A 404 7.24 2.75 -3.80
N LYS A 405 6.67 1.83 -3.01
CA LYS A 405 7.12 1.46 -1.66
C LYS A 405 7.27 2.66 -0.69
N PRO A 406 6.30 3.59 -0.61
CA PRO A 406 6.38 4.70 0.35
C PRO A 406 6.51 4.15 1.77
N ARG A 407 7.42 4.72 2.57
CA ARG A 407 7.63 4.30 3.97
C ARG A 407 6.49 4.81 4.85
N LEU A 408 6.17 4.06 5.90
CA LEU A 408 5.23 4.50 6.92
C LEU A 408 5.98 5.01 8.15
N TYR A 409 5.82 6.30 8.47
CA TYR A 409 6.37 6.89 9.68
C TYR A 409 5.35 6.80 10.81
N ARG A 410 5.75 6.25 11.96
CA ARG A 410 4.92 6.27 13.17
C ARG A 410 5.09 7.62 13.85
N SER A 411 4.02 8.40 13.92
CA SER A 411 3.98 9.61 14.75
C SER A 411 3.71 9.19 16.20
N GLU A 412 4.76 8.77 16.86
CA GLU A 412 4.87 8.76 18.32
C GLU A 412 6.00 9.73 18.69
N TYR A 413 6.22 10.08 19.94
CA TYR A 413 7.37 10.87 20.44
C TYR A 413 7.26 12.39 20.59
N THR A 414 6.08 12.99 20.83
CA THR A 414 6.05 14.40 21.29
C THR A 414 5.05 14.75 22.40
N ALA A 415 4.19 13.83 22.86
CA ALA A 415 3.26 14.13 23.95
C ALA A 415 3.75 13.58 25.30
N VAL A 416 3.84 14.43 26.33
CA VAL A 416 4.11 14.02 27.73
C VAL A 416 2.81 13.44 28.32
N GLY A 417 2.90 12.40 29.15
CA GLY A 417 1.74 11.78 29.82
C GLY A 417 0.96 10.78 28.96
N THR A 418 1.50 10.38 27.81
CA THR A 418 0.86 9.47 26.85
C THR A 418 1.40 8.04 26.86
N SER A 419 2.56 7.81 27.50
CA SER A 419 3.19 6.49 27.58
C SER A 419 3.64 6.19 29.01
N ARG A 420 3.40 4.96 29.47
CA ARG A 420 3.87 4.43 30.76
C ARG A 420 4.65 3.14 30.53
N LEU A 421 5.75 2.96 31.26
CA LEU A 421 6.53 1.74 31.27
C LEU A 421 6.04 0.86 32.42
N VAL A 422 5.55 -0.34 32.10
CA VAL A 422 5.12 -1.33 33.09
C VAL A 422 6.21 -2.39 33.21
N VAL A 423 6.73 -2.60 34.40
CA VAL A 423 7.74 -3.62 34.69
C VAL A 423 7.11 -4.67 35.61
N LEU A 424 7.07 -5.92 35.16
CA LEU A 424 6.67 -7.06 35.98
C LEU A 424 7.90 -7.87 36.34
N GLN A 425 8.21 -7.91 37.63
CA GLN A 425 9.24 -8.75 38.21
C GLN A 425 8.59 -9.97 38.84
N LEU A 426 9.08 -11.17 38.51
CA LEU A 426 8.59 -12.43 39.06
C LEU A 426 9.72 -13.13 39.82
N GLY A 427 9.37 -13.74 40.95
CA GLY A 427 10.23 -14.66 41.69
C GLY A 427 9.51 -15.98 41.94
N GLN A 428 10.25 -17.08 42.02
CA GLN A 428 9.68 -18.40 42.34
C GLN A 428 9.91 -18.73 43.82
N VAL A 429 8.86 -19.19 44.51
CA VAL A 429 8.95 -19.60 45.92
C VAL A 429 8.65 -21.09 46.03
N GLY A 430 9.59 -21.85 46.58
CA GLY A 430 9.49 -23.31 46.75
C GLY A 430 9.85 -24.08 45.47
N GLY A 431 11.00 -24.76 45.51
CA GLY A 431 11.55 -25.58 44.43
C GLY A 431 13.07 -25.42 44.35
N ALA A 432 13.79 -26.28 45.06
CA ALA A 432 15.22 -26.52 44.84
C ALA A 432 15.40 -27.57 43.73
#